data_AF-A0A917RDJ6-F1
#
_entry.id   AF-A0A917RDJ6-F1
#
_cell.length_a   1.000
_cell.length_b   1.000
_cell.length_c   1.000
_cell.angle_alpha   90.00
_cell.angle_beta   90.00
_cell.angle_gamma   90.00
#
_symmetry.space_group_name_H-M   'P 1'
#
loop_
_entity.id
_entity.type
_entity.pdbx_description
1 polymer ?
#
loop_
_entity_poly.entity_id
_entity_poly.type
_entity_poly.pdbx_seq_one_letter_code
_entity_poly.pdbx_strand_id
1 'polypeptide(L)'
;MSKAAKEERCERCDFIIGLGCACPAAGAVPKAQPAPHTRQEWQRFPADTILISPTQYAHLPGACGHLTEELVTPPRWGWIPDPAPGLWDRLGISCPAVATQGNTSRRAIKRCQECEAALS
;
A
#
# COMPACT_ATOMS: atom_id res chain seq x y z
N MET A 1 -24.08 46.58 -20.94
CA MET A 1 -24.48 45.17 -21.15
C MET A 1 -23.30 44.30 -20.73
N SER A 2 -23.31 43.75 -19.52
CA SER A 2 -22.27 42.83 -19.06
C SER A 2 -22.98 41.63 -18.46
N LYS A 3 -23.10 40.56 -19.25
CA LYS A 3 -23.69 39.29 -18.80
C LYS A 3 -22.64 38.65 -17.89
N ALA A 4 -22.91 38.61 -16.59
CA ALA A 4 -22.05 37.91 -15.63
C ALA A 4 -21.88 36.46 -16.10
N ALA A 5 -20.62 36.02 -16.22
CA ALA A 5 -20.31 34.63 -16.51
C ALA A 5 -20.90 33.78 -15.39
N LYS A 6 -21.79 32.85 -15.74
CA LYS A 6 -22.44 31.96 -14.79
C LYS A 6 -21.37 30.99 -14.29
N GLU A 7 -20.92 31.14 -13.04
CA GLU A 7 -20.03 30.19 -12.38
C GLU A 7 -20.71 28.82 -12.36
N GLU A 8 -20.19 27.91 -13.17
CA GLU A 8 -20.68 26.54 -13.26
C GLU A 8 -19.74 25.63 -12.47
N ARG A 9 -20.30 24.86 -11.53
CA ARG A 9 -19.55 23.93 -10.68
C ARG A 9 -19.67 22.52 -11.24
N CYS A 10 -18.57 21.77 -11.21
CA CYS A 10 -18.54 20.39 -11.67
C CYS A 10 -19.28 19.49 -10.68
N GLU A 11 -20.34 18.82 -11.13
CA GLU A 11 -21.13 17.87 -10.33
C GLU A 11 -20.32 16.66 -9.80
N ARG A 12 -19.08 16.44 -10.25
CA ARG A 12 -18.22 15.33 -9.83
C ARG A 12 -17.22 15.69 -8.73
N CYS A 13 -16.82 16.95 -8.61
CA CYS A 13 -15.77 17.37 -7.68
C CYS A 13 -16.01 18.74 -7.03
N ASP A 14 -17.17 19.36 -7.29
CA ASP A 14 -17.62 20.67 -6.78
C ASP A 14 -16.74 21.88 -7.09
N PHE A 15 -15.66 21.71 -7.85
CA PHE A 15 -14.81 22.80 -8.33
C PHE A 15 -15.44 23.57 -9.50
N ILE A 16 -15.12 24.86 -9.61
CA ILE A 16 -15.58 25.72 -10.71
C ILE A 16 -14.92 25.29 -12.03
N ILE A 17 -15.75 25.09 -13.07
CA ILE A 17 -15.30 24.69 -14.40
C ILE A 17 -14.46 25.83 -15.01
N GLY A 18 -13.25 25.50 -15.50
CA GLY A 18 -12.31 26.45 -16.09
C GLY A 18 -11.32 27.11 -15.12
N LEU A 19 -11.43 26.88 -13.81
CA LEU A 19 -10.53 27.45 -12.78
C LEU A 19 -9.77 26.39 -11.95
N GLY A 20 -9.85 25.11 -12.33
CA GLY A 20 -9.15 24.03 -11.60
C GLY A 20 -9.79 22.64 -11.70
N CYS A 21 -10.92 22.50 -12.38
CA CYS A 21 -11.51 21.18 -12.66
C CYS A 21 -10.66 20.43 -13.70
N ALA A 22 -10.10 19.27 -13.31
CA ALA A 22 -9.34 18.35 -14.18
C ALA A 22 -10.16 17.11 -14.59
N CYS A 23 -11.49 17.15 -14.45
CA CYS A 23 -12.34 16.01 -14.82
C CYS A 23 -12.33 15.80 -16.35
N PRO A 24 -12.11 14.56 -16.84
CA PRO A 24 -12.18 14.27 -18.26
C PRO A 24 -13.61 14.46 -18.80
N ALA A 25 -13.71 14.86 -20.08
CA ALA A 25 -14.99 14.96 -20.78
C ALA A 25 -15.75 13.63 -20.72
N ALA A 26 -17.08 13.70 -20.57
CA ALA A 26 -17.93 12.55 -20.32
C ALA A 26 -17.73 11.44 -21.37
N GLY A 27 -17.31 10.26 -20.93
CA GLY A 27 -17.15 9.07 -21.76
C GLY A 27 -15.78 8.39 -21.62
N ALA A 28 -14.76 9.12 -21.17
CA ALA A 28 -13.50 8.49 -20.77
C ALA A 28 -13.58 8.16 -19.28
N VAL A 29 -13.69 6.87 -18.94
CA VAL A 29 -13.30 6.42 -17.61
C VAL A 29 -11.80 6.73 -17.55
N PRO A 30 -11.32 7.66 -16.69
CA PRO A 30 -9.92 7.61 -16.38
C PRO A 30 -9.78 6.27 -15.66
N LYS A 31 -9.17 5.28 -16.32
CA LYS A 31 -8.37 4.31 -15.58
C LYS A 31 -7.54 5.22 -14.71
N ALA A 32 -7.83 5.26 -13.41
CA ALA A 32 -6.88 5.78 -12.46
C ALA A 32 -5.65 4.91 -12.72
N GLN A 33 -4.77 5.39 -13.60
CA GLN A 33 -3.40 4.99 -13.55
C GLN A 33 -3.07 5.28 -12.10
N PRO A 34 -2.80 4.26 -11.28
CA PRO A 34 -2.27 4.53 -9.97
C PRO A 34 -1.12 5.49 -10.25
N ALA A 35 -1.16 6.69 -9.66
CA ALA A 35 -0.05 7.62 -9.74
C ALA A 35 1.20 6.76 -9.61
N PRO A 36 2.18 6.83 -10.53
CA PRO A 36 3.29 5.90 -10.56
C PRO A 36 3.76 5.81 -9.12
N HIS A 37 3.50 4.66 -8.49
CA HIS A 37 3.87 4.49 -7.11
C HIS A 37 5.38 4.59 -7.21
N THR A 38 5.93 5.76 -6.88
CA THR A 38 7.35 5.86 -6.58
C THR A 38 7.48 4.88 -5.46
N ARG A 39 7.89 3.66 -5.82
CA ARG A 39 8.04 2.51 -4.94
C ARG A 39 8.74 3.10 -3.75
N GLN A 40 8.04 3.24 -2.63
CA GLN A 40 8.57 3.99 -1.52
C GLN A 40 9.93 3.37 -1.21
N GLU A 41 10.99 4.17 -1.15
CA GLU A 41 12.31 3.62 -0.89
C GLU A 41 12.37 3.27 0.59
N TRP A 42 12.19 1.99 0.88
CA TRP A 42 12.35 1.44 2.22
C TRP A 42 13.85 1.37 2.52
N GLN A 43 14.32 2.15 3.49
CA GLN A 43 15.74 2.28 3.81
C GLN A 43 16.18 1.32 4.93
N ARG A 44 15.29 1.08 5.90
CA ARG A 44 15.55 0.24 7.08
C ARG A 44 15.31 -1.24 6.80
N PHE A 45 14.38 -1.54 5.89
CA PHE A 45 13.99 -2.91 5.60
C PHE A 45 14.36 -3.30 4.17
N PRO A 46 15.31 -4.24 3.99
CA PRO A 46 15.57 -4.89 2.71
C PRO A 46 14.29 -5.43 2.06
N ALA A 47 14.25 -5.47 0.72
CA ALA A 47 13.05 -5.81 -0.03
C ALA A 47 12.49 -7.21 0.25
N ASP A 48 13.35 -8.13 0.68
CA ASP A 48 13.03 -9.52 1.04
C ASP A 48 12.64 -9.69 2.52
N THR A 49 12.76 -8.65 3.35
CA THR A 49 12.32 -8.71 4.75
C THR A 49 10.82 -9.01 4.83
N ILE A 50 10.45 -10.00 5.65
CA ILE A 50 9.04 -10.26 5.96
C ILE A 50 8.63 -9.43 7.17
N LEU A 51 7.73 -8.48 6.97
CA LEU A 51 7.15 -7.65 8.02
C LEU A 51 5.89 -8.31 8.56
N ILE A 52 5.72 -8.31 9.89
CA ILE A 52 4.61 -8.98 10.57
C ILE A 52 3.75 -7.96 11.29
N SER A 53 2.52 -7.81 10.80
CA SER A 53 1.56 -6.85 11.32
C SER A 53 0.95 -7.30 12.66
N PRO A 54 0.36 -6.37 13.43
CA PRO A 54 -0.45 -6.71 14.62
C PRO A 54 -1.64 -7.64 14.31
N THR A 55 -2.12 -7.64 13.06
CA THR A 55 -3.28 -8.41 12.60
C THR A 55 -2.90 -9.75 11.94
N GLN A 56 -1.66 -10.20 12.14
CA GLN A 56 -1.15 -11.48 11.66
C GLN A 56 -1.01 -11.59 10.13
N TYR A 57 -0.82 -10.45 9.45
CA TYR A 57 -0.48 -10.41 8.02
C TYR A 57 1.02 -10.22 7.82
N ALA A 58 1.54 -10.88 6.79
CA ALA A 58 2.88 -10.68 6.27
C ALA A 58 2.87 -9.66 5.13
N HIS A 59 3.82 -8.73 5.14
CA HIS A 59 4.04 -7.73 4.10
C HIS A 59 5.49 -7.75 3.61
N LEU A 60 5.72 -7.30 2.38
CA LEU A 60 7.05 -7.07 1.82
C LEU A 60 7.25 -5.58 1.52
N PRO A 61 8.34 -4.95 1.98
CA PRO A 61 8.69 -3.55 1.74
C PRO A 61 8.55 -3.14 0.26
N GLY A 62 8.99 -3.99 -0.66
CA GLY A 62 8.96 -3.69 -2.10
C GLY A 62 7.61 -3.93 -2.80
N ALA A 63 6.63 -4.57 -2.17
CA ALA A 63 5.37 -4.98 -2.82
C ALA A 63 4.12 -4.37 -2.18
N CYS A 64 4.25 -3.78 -0.99
CA CYS A 64 3.13 -3.23 -0.26
C CYS A 64 2.87 -1.77 -0.64
N GLY A 65 1.73 -1.49 -1.28
CA GLY A 65 1.32 -0.13 -1.65
C GLY A 65 0.67 0.66 -0.51
N HIS A 66 0.11 0.00 0.50
CA HIS A 66 -0.63 0.64 1.59
C HIS A 66 0.15 0.82 2.90
N LEU A 67 1.42 0.41 2.97
CA LEU A 67 2.22 0.50 4.18
C LEU A 67 3.41 1.41 3.96
N THR A 68 3.77 2.17 4.99
CA THR A 68 5.01 2.95 5.01
C THR A 68 5.97 2.47 6.09
N GLU A 69 7.26 2.70 5.86
CA GLU A 69 8.35 2.28 6.74
C GLU A 69 8.25 2.87 8.18
N GLU A 70 7.65 4.06 8.34
CA GLU A 70 7.43 4.71 9.64
C GLU A 70 6.38 4.00 10.49
N LEU A 71 5.41 3.32 9.86
CA LEU A 71 4.37 2.58 10.57
C LEU A 71 4.91 1.27 11.18
N VAL A 72 6.02 0.77 10.64
CA VAL A 72 6.64 -0.49 11.04
C VAL A 72 7.60 -0.24 12.19
N THR A 73 7.06 -0.18 13.39
CA THR A 73 7.82 0.09 14.62
C THR A 73 7.48 -0.89 15.73
N PRO A 74 8.47 -1.26 16.58
CA PRO A 74 8.19 -1.99 17.81
C PRO A 74 7.46 -1.08 18.82
N PRO A 75 6.69 -1.63 19.76
CA PRO A 75 6.39 -3.05 19.94
C PRO A 75 5.19 -3.53 19.10
N ARG A 76 4.67 -2.71 18.18
CA ARG A 76 3.47 -3.09 17.41
C ARG A 76 3.81 -4.13 16.34
N TRP A 77 4.91 -3.92 15.63
CA TRP A 77 5.38 -4.77 14.54
C TRP A 77 6.55 -5.66 14.93
N GLY A 78 6.67 -6.79 14.26
CA GLY A 78 7.88 -7.61 14.21
C GLY A 78 8.29 -7.85 12.76
N TRP A 79 9.49 -8.36 12.54
CA TRP A 79 9.98 -8.67 11.19
C TRP A 79 11.00 -9.80 11.20
N ILE A 80 11.26 -10.34 10.01
CA ILE A 80 12.26 -11.37 9.73
C ILE A 80 13.18 -10.79 8.64
N PRO A 81 14.39 -10.30 8.99
CA PRO A 81 15.30 -9.68 8.02
C PRO A 81 15.74 -10.67 6.94
N ASP A 82 16.11 -11.89 7.35
CA ASP A 82 16.63 -12.95 6.48
C ASP A 82 15.68 -14.16 6.51
N PRO A 83 14.54 -14.12 5.80
CA PRO A 83 13.60 -15.22 5.81
C PRO A 83 14.18 -16.44 5.10
N ALA A 84 13.86 -17.64 5.60
CA ALA A 84 14.20 -18.88 4.91
C ALA A 84 13.60 -18.88 3.49
N PRO A 85 14.31 -19.44 2.48
CA PRO A 85 13.78 -19.53 1.12
C PRO A 85 12.38 -20.16 1.08
N GLY A 86 11.49 -19.57 0.28
CA GLY A 86 10.09 -20.00 0.16
C GLY A 86 9.23 -19.80 1.41
N LEU A 87 9.71 -19.08 2.45
CA LEU A 87 8.90 -18.77 3.64
C LEU A 87 7.65 -17.98 3.28
N TRP A 88 7.77 -17.01 2.36
CA TRP A 88 6.62 -16.26 1.84
C TRP A 88 5.58 -17.18 1.18
N ASP A 89 6.02 -18.10 0.32
CA ASP A 89 5.13 -18.95 -0.47
C ASP A 89 4.39 -19.99 0.38
N ARG A 90 5.06 -20.52 1.41
CA ARG A 90 4.47 -21.52 2.33
C ARG A 90 3.70 -20.91 3.50
N LEU A 91 3.74 -19.59 3.66
CA LEU A 91 3.13 -18.90 4.80
C LEU A 91 1.62 -19.18 4.88
N GLY A 92 1.17 -19.65 6.03
CA GLY A 92 -0.23 -19.99 6.26
C GLY A 92 -0.51 -20.34 7.71
N ILE A 93 -1.74 -20.77 7.98
CA ILE A 93 -2.14 -21.21 9.34
C ILE A 93 -1.26 -22.37 9.82
N SER A 94 -0.95 -23.33 8.95
CA SER A 94 -0.11 -24.50 9.28
C SER A 94 1.37 -24.19 9.37
N CYS A 95 1.82 -23.11 8.72
CA CYS A 95 3.22 -22.70 8.62
C CYS A 95 3.33 -21.18 8.91
N PRO A 96 3.11 -20.74 10.15
CA PRO A 96 3.20 -19.33 10.50
C PRO A 96 4.64 -18.81 10.38
N ALA A 97 4.80 -17.58 9.91
CA ALA A 97 6.06 -16.85 10.05
C ALA A 97 6.11 -16.17 11.43
N VAL A 98 7.21 -16.32 12.16
CA VAL A 98 7.40 -15.76 13.50
C VAL A 98 8.51 -14.71 13.45
N ALA A 99 8.25 -13.54 14.02
CA ALA A 99 9.21 -12.43 14.01
C ALA A 99 10.47 -12.78 14.81
N THR A 100 11.63 -12.48 14.23
CA THR A 100 12.93 -12.64 14.89
C THR A 100 13.47 -11.30 15.42
N GLN A 101 12.92 -10.18 14.95
CA GLN A 101 13.25 -8.83 15.40
C GLN A 101 11.99 -7.96 15.59
N GLY A 102 12.16 -6.79 16.20
CA GLY A 102 11.06 -5.92 16.61
C GLY A 102 10.28 -6.54 17.77
N ASN A 103 8.99 -6.77 17.58
CA ASN A 103 8.20 -7.59 18.49
C ASN A 103 8.22 -9.07 18.09
N THR A 104 9.05 -9.84 18.77
CA THR A 104 9.25 -11.29 18.54
C THR A 104 8.06 -12.16 18.95
N SER A 105 7.03 -11.61 19.61
CA SER A 105 5.77 -12.31 19.87
C SER A 105 4.81 -12.29 18.66
N ARG A 106 5.15 -11.55 17.60
CA ARG A 106 4.32 -11.46 16.39
C ARG A 106 4.48 -12.69 15.49
N ARG A 107 3.34 -13.14 14.97
CA ARG A 107 3.27 -14.20 13.96
C ARG A 107 2.32 -13.82 12.83
N ALA A 108 2.70 -14.10 11.59
CA ALA A 108 1.85 -13.98 10.43
C ALA A 108 1.35 -15.36 9.98
N ILE A 109 0.07 -15.46 9.68
CA ILE A 109 -0.60 -16.66 9.15
C ILE A 109 -1.28 -16.40 7.80
N LYS A 110 -1.25 -15.15 7.33
CA LYS A 110 -1.81 -14.72 6.05
C LYS A 110 -0.84 -13.81 5.34
N ARG A 111 -0.82 -13.86 4.02
CA ARG A 111 -0.14 -12.87 3.18
C ARG A 111 -1.04 -11.66 2.97
N CYS A 112 -0.42 -10.49 2.91
CA CYS A 112 -1.10 -9.30 2.40
C CYS A 112 -1.52 -9.54 0.94
N GLN A 113 -2.80 -9.29 0.64
CA GLN A 113 -3.35 -9.53 -0.70
C GLN A 113 -2.74 -8.61 -1.77
N GLU A 114 -2.41 -7.35 -1.42
CA GLU A 114 -1.73 -6.45 -2.35
C GLU A 114 -0.30 -6.91 -2.64
N CYS A 115 0.43 -7.36 -1.61
CA CYS A 115 1.77 -7.91 -1.80
C CYS A 115 1.72 -9.18 -2.67
N GLU A 116 0.73 -10.04 -2.44
CA GLU A 116 0.55 -11.27 -3.22
C GLU A 116 0.22 -10.96 -4.69
N ALA A 117 -0.67 -9.98 -4.94
CA ALA A 117 -1.03 -9.56 -6.28
C ALA A 117 0.14 -8.90 -7.04
N ALA A 118 1.01 -8.17 -6.33
CA ALA A 118 2.18 -7.50 -6.92
C ALA A 118 3.34 -8.45 -7.27
N LEU A 119 3.30 -9.70 -6.79
CA LEU A 119 4.30 -10.74 -7.07
C LEU A 119 3.84 -11.76 -8.13
N SER A 120 2.57 -11.69 -8.55
CA SER A 120 1.97 -12.57 -9.56
C SER A 120 2.27 -12.08 -10.99
#